data_AF-A0A1D2M3U0-F1
#
_entry.id   AF-A0A1D2M3U0-F1
#
_cell.length_a   1.000
_cell.length_b   1.000
_cell.length_c   1.000
_cell.angle_alpha   90.00
_cell.angle_beta   90.00
_cell.angle_gamma   90.00
#
_symmetry.space_group_name_H-M   'P 1'
#
loop_
_entity.id
_entity.type
_entity.pdbx_description
1 polymer ?
#
loop_
_entity_poly.entity_id
_entity_poly.type
_entity_poly.pdbx_seq_one_letter_code
_entity_poly.pdbx_strand_id
1 'polypeptide(L)'
;MMSLRVVTLLLELELSNFKKPDVIDALQRHGFIAMNNHCYRNTTDSDITNATFKFLGAFFIRFSDFKIVLQDFELMLKCIQSYLTDGNCSSSALTLLKGVLQNKYRCSALPDLMQEVFKQCITSYYQHINEGCRQAYLAYLNNYLTNPKDLDVEVQLILRQLDYEHDSGRVTAAEILNSLLQSIPEDCFEEVKELIFLKLLATMDKEKAPKVRERLGDVLKSLFKLEKRKSLTAIIAKVPELDTFFLIIGLVIDDTKVFSQEDLAVIIDRVKDVLDPFSLSKLCSGNNRVTQQIKDYMIFQAVVLLKKAMGRSGDMPLWSKNSPLSDKMEIIFDLLRDVYLLYEHEWVPLIAVDIISISLNKLQLTEEETKNATALSLEKNESVCIFLKNSQDLQELLSKLWTSMRKSDREDVLAKGAYSLVQLISVAARLKTMDIFVDIVSSIRRSVNSEVVKNPAYCALGCYRGIVKVVPGRYCTSDVKNEAEKLITVLRNTVGNSDSHNKHSSKESKSGREENVDAFHPGLVGRKRPNVNNSVIL
;
A
#
# COMPACT_ATOMS: atom_id res chain seq x y z
N MET A 1 25.53 -43.38 -6.61
CA MET A 1 24.65 -42.27 -7.06
C MET A 1 23.16 -42.62 -6.98
N MET A 2 22.66 -43.62 -7.73
CA MET A 2 21.22 -43.98 -7.71
C MET A 2 20.73 -44.42 -6.32
N SER A 3 21.55 -45.16 -5.58
CA SER A 3 21.27 -45.55 -4.19
C SER A 3 21.03 -44.33 -3.28
N LEU A 4 21.89 -43.31 -3.34
CA LEU A 4 21.72 -42.07 -2.56
C LEU A 4 20.42 -41.36 -2.91
N ARG A 5 20.11 -41.21 -4.20
CA ARG A 5 18.86 -40.56 -4.66
C ARG A 5 17.61 -41.28 -4.15
N VAL A 6 17.60 -42.61 -4.23
CA VAL A 6 16.48 -43.42 -3.73
C VAL A 6 16.33 -43.26 -2.22
N VAL A 7 17.42 -43.33 -1.47
CA VAL A 7 17.36 -43.16 -0.01
C VAL A 7 16.92 -41.75 0.38
N THR A 8 17.36 -40.69 -0.33
CA THR A 8 16.88 -39.32 -0.12
C THR A 8 15.37 -39.23 -0.25
N LEU A 9 14.79 -39.82 -1.31
CA LEU A 9 13.34 -39.86 -1.50
C LEU A 9 12.63 -40.67 -0.40
N LEU A 10 13.22 -41.79 0.04
CA LEU A 10 12.65 -42.59 1.13
C LEU A 10 12.63 -41.85 2.47
N LEU A 11 13.60 -40.95 2.72
CA LEU A 11 13.62 -40.11 3.91
C LEU A 11 12.44 -39.12 3.95
N GLU A 12 11.91 -38.70 2.80
CA GLU A 12 10.74 -37.82 2.70
C GLU A 12 9.42 -38.54 3.02
N LEU A 13 9.36 -39.88 2.89
CA LEU A 13 8.14 -40.67 3.03
C LEU A 13 7.76 -41.08 4.48
N GLU A 14 8.44 -40.52 5.50
CA GLU A 14 8.16 -40.73 6.93
C GLU A 14 8.01 -42.18 7.43
N LEU A 15 8.69 -43.13 6.78
CA LEU A 15 8.55 -44.56 7.07
C LEU A 15 8.98 -44.92 8.51
N SER A 16 8.16 -45.70 9.23
CA SER A 16 8.39 -46.09 10.62
C SER A 16 9.71 -46.84 10.86
N ASN A 17 10.17 -47.62 9.86
CA ASN A 17 11.44 -48.34 9.94
C ASN A 17 12.68 -47.43 9.93
N PHE A 18 12.59 -46.22 9.39
CA PHE A 18 13.69 -45.25 9.39
C PHE A 18 13.86 -44.53 10.74
N LYS A 19 12.95 -44.77 11.69
CA LYS A 19 13.05 -44.24 13.07
C LYS A 19 13.85 -45.17 14.01
N LYS A 20 14.29 -46.34 13.54
CA LYS A 20 15.09 -47.28 14.34
C LYS A 20 16.51 -46.72 14.53
N PRO A 21 17.07 -46.74 15.75
CA PRO A 21 18.38 -46.14 16.04
C PRO A 21 19.49 -46.76 15.18
N ASP A 22 19.50 -48.07 15.00
CA ASP A 22 20.51 -48.78 14.19
C ASP A 22 20.53 -48.32 12.72
N VAL A 23 19.35 -47.99 12.17
CA VAL A 23 19.20 -47.52 10.79
C VAL A 23 19.68 -46.08 10.67
N ILE A 24 19.37 -45.23 11.65
CA ILE A 24 19.84 -43.84 11.70
C ILE A 24 21.37 -43.81 11.77
N ASP A 25 21.98 -44.59 12.66
CA ASP A 25 23.44 -44.69 12.80
C ASP A 25 24.12 -45.27 11.55
N ALA A 26 23.47 -46.23 10.87
CA ALA A 26 23.96 -46.74 9.61
C ALA A 26 23.90 -45.66 8.51
N LEU A 27 22.77 -44.98 8.34
CA LEU A 27 22.60 -43.93 7.32
C LEU A 27 23.59 -42.79 7.54
N GLN A 28 23.79 -42.40 8.78
CA GLN A 28 24.75 -41.36 9.16
C GLN A 28 26.18 -41.78 8.80
N ARG A 29 26.64 -42.95 9.26
CA ARG A 29 27.99 -43.45 8.95
C ARG A 29 28.24 -43.52 7.45
N HIS A 30 27.31 -44.08 6.69
CA HIS A 30 27.44 -44.17 5.24
C HIS A 30 27.39 -42.80 4.55
N GLY A 31 26.63 -41.85 5.11
CA GLY A 31 26.62 -40.45 4.67
C GLY A 31 27.96 -39.75 4.83
N PHE A 32 28.59 -39.85 6.00
CA PHE A 32 29.91 -39.28 6.25
C PHE A 32 31.01 -39.96 5.42
N ILE A 33 30.93 -41.28 5.22
CA ILE A 33 31.81 -42.01 4.30
C ILE A 33 31.67 -41.48 2.88
N ALA A 34 30.44 -41.29 2.40
CA ALA A 34 30.17 -40.72 1.09
C ALA A 34 30.76 -39.30 0.97
N MET A 35 30.58 -38.46 2.00
CA MET A 35 31.14 -37.11 2.02
C MET A 35 32.68 -37.11 1.98
N ASN A 36 33.32 -38.01 2.73
CA ASN A 36 34.77 -38.12 2.73
C ASN A 36 35.33 -38.61 1.38
N ASN A 37 34.66 -39.58 0.77
CA ASN A 37 35.10 -40.16 -0.49
C ASN A 37 34.85 -39.26 -1.70
N HIS A 38 33.75 -38.49 -1.68
CA HIS A 38 33.28 -37.77 -2.87
C HIS A 38 33.38 -36.24 -2.74
N CYS A 39 33.25 -35.68 -1.54
CA CYS A 39 33.20 -34.22 -1.38
C CYS A 39 34.55 -33.62 -0.93
N TYR A 40 35.35 -34.31 -0.11
CA TYR A 40 36.65 -33.80 0.38
C TYR A 40 37.85 -34.18 -0.49
N ARG A 41 37.81 -35.36 -1.08
CA ARG A 41 38.80 -35.76 -2.09
C ARG A 41 38.40 -35.06 -3.37
N ASN A 42 39.34 -34.40 -4.06
CA ASN A 42 39.12 -33.71 -5.34
C ASN A 42 38.56 -34.68 -6.40
N THR A 43 37.27 -34.99 -6.33
CA THR A 43 36.56 -35.77 -7.31
C THR A 43 35.99 -34.82 -8.35
N THR A 44 36.14 -35.18 -9.62
CA THR A 44 35.60 -34.40 -10.75
C THR A 44 34.10 -34.64 -10.96
N ASP A 45 33.48 -35.49 -10.15
CA ASP A 45 32.07 -35.89 -10.29
C ASP A 45 31.15 -35.01 -9.44
N SER A 46 30.77 -33.87 -10.00
CA SER A 46 29.82 -32.92 -9.40
C SER A 46 28.46 -33.55 -9.08
N ASP A 47 28.10 -34.60 -9.80
CA ASP A 47 26.79 -35.25 -9.75
C ASP A 47 26.66 -36.15 -8.51
N ILE A 48 27.70 -36.90 -8.18
CA ILE A 48 27.77 -37.68 -6.94
C ILE A 48 27.89 -36.77 -5.73
N THR A 49 28.66 -35.68 -5.82
CA THR A 49 28.77 -34.69 -4.73
C THR A 49 27.42 -34.03 -4.44
N ASN A 50 26.70 -33.59 -5.48
CA ASN A 50 25.36 -33.03 -5.34
C ASN A 50 24.36 -34.04 -4.74
N ALA A 51 24.41 -35.31 -5.16
CA ALA A 51 23.57 -36.36 -4.58
C ALA A 51 23.90 -36.60 -3.09
N THR A 52 25.18 -36.54 -2.73
CA THR A 52 25.65 -36.69 -1.34
C THR A 52 25.18 -35.53 -0.46
N PHE A 53 25.30 -34.29 -0.93
CA PHE A 53 24.80 -33.11 -0.22
C PHE A 53 23.29 -33.14 -0.01
N LYS A 54 22.52 -33.52 -1.05
CA LYS A 54 21.06 -33.65 -0.92
C LYS A 54 20.67 -34.72 0.10
N PHE A 55 21.33 -35.88 0.07
CA PHE A 55 21.11 -36.94 1.04
C PHE A 55 21.39 -36.48 2.47
N LEU A 56 22.56 -35.89 2.72
CA LEU A 56 22.93 -35.42 4.06
C LEU A 56 22.06 -34.26 4.53
N GLY A 57 21.70 -33.33 3.63
CA GLY A 57 20.75 -32.26 3.94
C GLY A 57 19.40 -32.81 4.37
N ALA A 58 18.82 -33.74 3.60
CA ALA A 58 17.57 -34.40 3.96
C ALA A 58 17.68 -35.18 5.28
N PHE A 59 18.80 -35.86 5.51
CA PHE A 59 19.08 -36.57 6.76
C PHE A 59 19.07 -35.60 7.96
N PHE A 60 19.83 -34.50 7.90
CA PHE A 60 19.91 -33.55 9.02
C PHE A 60 18.62 -32.77 9.27
N ILE A 61 17.83 -32.51 8.22
CA ILE A 61 16.49 -31.94 8.36
C ILE A 61 15.56 -32.92 9.08
N ARG A 62 15.68 -34.22 8.76
CA ARG A 62 14.80 -35.26 9.32
C ARG A 62 15.13 -35.60 10.76
N PHE A 63 16.41 -35.57 11.12
CA PHE A 63 16.93 -36.01 12.41
C PHE A 63 17.66 -34.85 13.09
N SER A 64 16.91 -33.98 13.77
CA SER A 64 17.36 -32.68 14.33
C SER A 64 18.14 -32.74 15.65
N ASP A 65 18.25 -33.93 16.27
CA ASP A 65 18.87 -34.11 17.60
C ASP A 65 20.15 -34.94 17.55
N PHE A 66 20.77 -35.04 16.37
CA PHE A 66 21.87 -35.98 16.15
C PHE A 66 23.23 -35.36 16.42
N LYS A 67 24.07 -36.00 17.26
CA LYS A 67 25.42 -35.54 17.69
C LYS A 67 26.50 -35.68 16.61
N ILE A 68 26.94 -34.57 16.03
CA ILE A 68 28.08 -34.53 15.08
C ILE A 68 29.38 -34.20 15.85
N VAL A 69 30.48 -34.87 15.49
CA VAL A 69 31.82 -34.55 16.02
C VAL A 69 32.28 -33.20 15.44
N LEU A 70 32.84 -32.32 16.27
CA LEU A 70 33.22 -30.95 15.86
C LEU A 70 34.13 -30.90 14.63
N GLN A 71 35.10 -31.82 14.53
CA GLN A 71 36.01 -31.90 13.38
C GLN A 71 35.27 -32.21 12.07
N ASP A 72 34.32 -33.15 12.10
CA ASP A 72 33.53 -33.51 10.92
C ASP A 72 32.60 -32.37 10.48
N PHE A 73 32.08 -31.62 11.46
CA PHE A 73 31.27 -30.43 11.23
C PHE A 73 32.10 -29.30 10.58
N GLU A 74 33.30 -29.02 11.10
CA GLU A 74 34.22 -28.04 10.54
C GLU A 74 34.62 -28.35 9.10
N LEU A 75 34.96 -29.61 8.84
CA LEU A 75 35.26 -30.06 7.49
C LEU A 75 34.04 -29.88 6.57
N MET A 76 32.84 -30.17 7.06
CA MET A 76 31.59 -30.01 6.30
C MET A 76 31.36 -28.56 5.90
N LEU A 77 31.53 -27.64 6.84
CA LEU A 77 31.39 -26.20 6.57
C LEU A 77 32.42 -25.72 5.55
N LYS A 78 33.69 -26.15 5.66
CA LYS A 78 34.74 -25.81 4.67
C LYS A 78 34.40 -26.34 3.28
N CYS A 79 33.85 -27.54 3.19
CA CYS A 79 33.42 -28.10 1.92
C CYS A 79 32.21 -27.33 1.38
N ILE A 80 31.20 -27.03 2.18
CA ILE A 80 30.09 -26.16 1.74
C ILE A 80 30.65 -24.84 1.21
N GLN A 81 31.57 -24.21 1.93
CA GLN A 81 32.19 -22.94 1.54
C GLN A 81 32.80 -22.98 0.14
N SER A 82 33.61 -24.00 -0.20
CA SER A 82 34.22 -24.10 -1.53
C SER A 82 33.16 -24.19 -2.64
N TYR A 83 32.06 -24.89 -2.38
CA TYR A 83 30.95 -25.02 -3.33
C TYR A 83 30.01 -23.79 -3.37
N LEU A 84 30.20 -22.81 -2.50
CA LEU A 84 29.51 -21.51 -2.55
C LEU A 84 30.37 -20.44 -3.25
N THR A 85 31.71 -20.52 -3.17
CA THR A 85 32.63 -19.50 -3.70
C THR A 85 33.03 -19.69 -5.16
N ASP A 86 33.04 -20.92 -5.69
CA ASP A 86 33.68 -21.26 -6.97
C ASP A 86 32.84 -20.93 -8.23
N GLY A 87 32.14 -19.78 -8.25
CA GLY A 87 31.42 -19.26 -9.42
C GLY A 87 30.14 -20.03 -9.82
N ASN A 88 29.92 -21.22 -9.26
CA ASN A 88 28.74 -22.07 -9.47
C ASN A 88 28.20 -22.53 -8.11
N CYS A 89 27.63 -21.59 -7.34
CA CYS A 89 26.98 -21.89 -6.07
C CYS A 89 25.99 -23.06 -6.24
N SER A 90 26.24 -24.19 -5.55
CA SER A 90 25.39 -25.38 -5.69
C SER A 90 24.17 -25.29 -4.78
N SER A 91 22.98 -25.41 -5.37
CA SER A 91 21.71 -25.56 -4.62
C SER A 91 21.73 -26.76 -3.66
N SER A 92 22.50 -27.80 -3.98
CA SER A 92 22.67 -28.98 -3.12
C SER A 92 23.49 -28.65 -1.88
N ALA A 93 24.53 -27.81 -2.01
CA ALA A 93 25.33 -27.34 -0.88
C ALA A 93 24.50 -26.48 0.08
N LEU A 94 23.63 -25.60 -0.46
CA LEU A 94 22.68 -24.82 0.34
C LEU A 94 21.65 -25.71 1.06
N THR A 95 21.24 -26.82 0.44
CA THR A 95 20.34 -27.81 1.06
C THR A 95 21.01 -28.47 2.26
N LEU A 96 22.28 -28.86 2.12
CA LEU A 96 23.07 -29.38 3.22
C LEU A 96 23.22 -28.34 4.35
N LEU A 97 23.63 -27.11 4.01
CA LEU A 97 23.79 -26.03 4.98
C LEU A 97 22.53 -25.79 5.82
N LYS A 98 21.35 -25.78 5.19
CA LYS A 98 20.07 -25.63 5.91
C LYS A 98 19.84 -26.74 6.94
N GLY A 99 20.04 -28.00 6.56
CA GLY A 99 19.88 -29.12 7.49
C GLY A 99 20.87 -29.03 8.66
N VAL A 100 22.11 -28.63 8.37
CA VAL A 100 23.16 -28.46 9.37
C VAL A 100 22.81 -27.34 10.36
N LEU A 101 22.30 -26.20 9.88
CA LEU A 101 21.89 -25.06 10.72
C LEU A 101 20.71 -25.37 11.65
N GLN A 102 19.84 -26.32 11.31
CA GLN A 102 18.73 -26.73 12.18
C GLN A 102 19.21 -27.45 13.46
N ASN A 103 20.38 -28.07 13.41
CA ASN A 103 20.94 -28.81 14.54
C ASN A 103 21.72 -27.93 15.55
N LYS A 104 21.78 -26.61 15.35
CA LYS A 104 22.33 -25.61 16.29
C LYS A 104 23.78 -25.83 16.74
N TYR A 105 24.59 -26.52 15.94
CA TYR A 105 26.02 -26.72 16.20
C TYR A 105 26.82 -25.44 16.03
N ARG A 106 27.55 -25.04 17.08
CA ARG A 106 28.41 -23.84 17.08
C ARG A 106 29.86 -24.21 16.75
N CYS A 107 30.47 -23.43 15.86
CA CYS A 107 31.87 -23.51 15.48
C CYS A 107 32.37 -22.10 15.09
N SER A 108 33.67 -21.83 15.28
CA SER A 108 34.31 -20.55 14.91
C SER A 108 34.28 -20.24 13.42
N ALA A 109 34.20 -21.25 12.54
CA ALA A 109 34.15 -21.06 11.09
C ALA A 109 32.75 -20.67 10.55
N LEU A 110 31.70 -20.84 11.36
CA LEU A 110 30.32 -20.62 10.91
C LEU A 110 30.01 -19.14 10.59
N PRO A 111 30.37 -18.15 11.43
CA PRO A 111 30.08 -16.74 11.12
C PRO A 111 30.69 -16.29 9.79
N ASP A 112 31.94 -16.65 9.51
CA ASP A 112 32.62 -16.30 8.26
C ASP A 112 31.92 -16.90 7.04
N LEU A 113 31.49 -18.15 7.13
CA LEU A 113 30.68 -18.79 6.08
C LEU A 113 29.35 -18.07 5.86
N MET A 114 28.67 -17.67 6.94
CA MET A 114 27.38 -17.01 6.86
C MET A 114 27.48 -15.59 6.29
N GLN A 115 28.60 -14.89 6.47
CA GLN A 115 28.86 -13.63 5.78
C GLN A 115 28.97 -13.82 4.25
N GLU A 116 29.63 -14.89 3.79
CA GLU A 116 29.67 -15.19 2.35
C GLU A 116 28.28 -15.59 1.82
N VAL A 117 27.51 -16.38 2.57
CA VAL A 117 26.12 -16.71 2.22
C VAL A 117 25.28 -15.43 2.10
N PHE A 118 25.39 -14.51 3.05
CA PHE A 118 24.69 -13.23 3.03
C PHE A 118 25.08 -12.39 1.80
N LYS A 119 26.37 -12.31 1.48
CA LYS A 119 26.85 -11.65 0.27
C LYS A 119 26.21 -12.25 -0.98
N GLN A 120 26.14 -13.58 -1.09
CA GLN A 120 25.48 -14.27 -2.20
C GLN A 120 23.96 -14.02 -2.26
N CYS A 121 23.29 -13.78 -1.12
CA CYS A 121 21.90 -13.31 -1.13
C CYS A 121 21.78 -12.01 -1.92
N ILE A 122 22.70 -11.07 -1.74
CA ILE A 122 22.58 -9.74 -2.34
C ILE A 122 23.05 -9.71 -3.80
N THR A 123 24.13 -10.44 -4.13
CA THR A 123 24.83 -10.29 -5.41
C THR A 123 24.48 -11.35 -6.47
N SER A 124 23.85 -12.47 -6.10
CA SER A 124 23.64 -13.58 -7.04
C SER A 124 22.65 -13.22 -8.15
N TYR A 125 23.03 -13.50 -9.40
CA TYR A 125 22.17 -13.37 -10.58
C TYR A 125 21.07 -14.45 -10.66
N TYR A 126 21.27 -15.59 -10.00
CA TYR A 126 20.36 -16.72 -10.08
C TYR A 126 19.35 -16.70 -8.94
N GLN A 127 18.07 -16.48 -9.25
CA GLN A 127 17.01 -16.36 -8.25
C GLN A 127 16.91 -17.58 -7.31
N HIS A 128 17.12 -18.80 -7.82
CA HIS A 128 17.07 -20.01 -7.01
C HIS A 128 18.24 -20.10 -6.00
N ILE A 129 19.39 -19.51 -6.32
CA ILE A 129 20.53 -19.42 -5.41
C ILE A 129 20.28 -18.36 -4.35
N ASN A 130 19.83 -17.16 -4.77
CA ASN A 130 19.45 -16.08 -3.85
C ASN A 130 18.42 -16.58 -2.81
N GLU A 131 17.35 -17.24 -3.25
CA GLU A 131 16.34 -17.83 -2.37
C GLU A 131 16.95 -18.87 -1.42
N GLY A 132 17.82 -19.74 -1.95
CA GLY A 132 18.51 -20.76 -1.17
C GLY A 132 19.38 -20.17 -0.07
N CYS A 133 20.19 -19.16 -0.41
CA CYS A 133 21.05 -18.42 0.52
C CYS A 133 20.21 -17.67 1.55
N ARG A 134 19.13 -17.00 1.14
CA ARG A 134 18.23 -16.25 2.03
C ARG A 134 17.64 -17.16 3.10
N GLN A 135 17.11 -18.31 2.70
CA GLN A 135 16.55 -19.28 3.63
C GLN A 135 17.61 -19.84 4.59
N ALA A 136 18.83 -20.10 4.12
CA ALA A 136 19.94 -20.54 4.98
C ALA A 136 20.35 -19.43 5.97
N TYR A 137 20.46 -18.18 5.51
CA TYR A 137 20.80 -17.04 6.34
C TYR A 137 19.73 -16.76 7.40
N LEU A 138 18.44 -16.80 7.04
CA LEU A 138 17.35 -16.68 8.02
C LEU A 138 17.36 -17.81 9.06
N ALA A 139 17.67 -19.04 8.64
CA ALA A 139 17.83 -20.16 9.58
C ALA A 139 19.00 -19.91 10.54
N TYR A 140 20.10 -19.33 10.06
CA TYR A 140 21.22 -18.92 10.90
C TYR A 140 20.80 -17.84 11.92
N LEU A 141 20.18 -16.74 11.47
CA LEU A 141 19.72 -15.67 12.36
C LEU A 141 18.83 -16.22 13.48
N ASN A 142 17.83 -17.03 13.12
CA ASN A 142 16.85 -17.56 14.08
C ASN A 142 17.44 -18.60 15.06
N ASN A 143 18.40 -19.42 14.62
CA ASN A 143 18.92 -20.53 15.43
C ASN A 143 20.15 -20.18 16.26
N TYR A 144 20.93 -19.19 15.82
CA TYR A 144 22.24 -18.90 16.40
C TYR A 144 22.32 -17.53 17.08
N LEU A 145 21.57 -16.54 16.59
CA LEU A 145 21.62 -15.17 17.10
C LEU A 145 20.48 -14.94 18.09
N THR A 146 20.68 -15.47 19.29
CA THR A 146 19.72 -15.35 20.38
C THR A 146 20.05 -14.21 21.34
N ASN A 147 21.20 -13.57 21.17
CA ASN A 147 21.63 -12.46 22.01
C ASN A 147 21.41 -11.13 21.26
N PRO A 148 20.95 -10.05 21.93
CA PRO A 148 20.67 -8.79 21.25
C PRO A 148 21.86 -8.11 20.57
N LYS A 149 23.08 -8.24 21.12
CA LYS A 149 24.30 -7.62 20.58
C LYS A 149 24.74 -8.25 19.26
N ASP A 150 24.72 -9.58 19.19
CA ASP A 150 25.09 -10.32 17.98
C ASP A 150 24.05 -10.06 16.90
N LEU A 151 22.76 -9.98 17.28
CA LEU A 151 21.69 -9.67 16.33
C LEU A 151 21.78 -8.23 15.81
N ASP A 152 22.11 -7.25 16.66
CA ASP A 152 22.30 -5.85 16.25
C ASP A 152 23.37 -5.73 15.15
N VAL A 153 24.49 -6.45 15.28
CA VAL A 153 25.54 -6.48 14.24
C VAL A 153 25.01 -6.95 12.90
N GLU A 154 24.24 -8.04 12.89
CA GLU A 154 23.66 -8.58 11.65
C GLU A 154 22.53 -7.70 11.09
N VAL A 155 21.70 -7.10 11.95
CA VAL A 155 20.69 -6.12 11.53
C VAL A 155 21.36 -4.92 10.86
N GLN A 156 22.45 -4.39 11.42
CA GLN A 156 23.22 -3.32 10.80
C GLN A 156 23.78 -3.74 9.43
N LEU A 157 24.26 -4.97 9.28
CA LEU A 157 24.72 -5.50 7.99
C LEU A 157 23.59 -5.54 6.96
N ILE A 158 22.41 -6.03 7.34
CA ILE A 158 21.22 -6.07 6.49
C ILE A 158 20.79 -4.65 6.08
N LEU A 159 20.74 -3.73 7.05
CA LEU A 159 20.35 -2.34 6.85
C LEU A 159 21.27 -1.58 5.90
N ARG A 160 22.58 -1.88 5.88
CA ARG A 160 23.53 -1.31 4.91
C ARG A 160 23.19 -1.71 3.47
N GLN A 161 22.65 -2.92 3.26
CA GLN A 161 22.28 -3.39 1.92
C GLN A 161 21.01 -2.75 1.38
N LEU A 162 20.27 -1.99 2.19
CA LEU A 162 19.20 -1.12 1.70
C LEU A 162 19.73 0.06 0.85
N ASP A 163 21.03 0.35 0.87
CA ASP A 163 21.66 1.32 -0.03
C ASP A 163 22.38 0.65 -1.22
N TYR A 164 22.19 -0.65 -1.43
CA TYR A 164 22.87 -1.38 -2.50
C TYR A 164 22.52 -0.81 -3.88
N GLU A 165 23.46 -0.81 -4.81
CA GLU A 165 23.31 -0.13 -6.11
C GLU A 165 22.18 -0.71 -6.98
N HIS A 166 21.95 -2.03 -6.90
CA HIS A 166 20.93 -2.71 -7.68
C HIS A 166 19.64 -2.93 -6.89
N ASP A 167 18.50 -2.64 -7.53
CA ASP A 167 17.16 -2.81 -6.96
C ASP A 167 16.92 -4.24 -6.45
N SER A 168 17.46 -5.26 -7.13
CA SER A 168 17.33 -6.67 -6.73
C SER A 168 17.95 -6.97 -5.37
N GLY A 169 19.14 -6.43 -5.09
CA GLY A 169 19.81 -6.59 -3.81
C GLY A 169 19.08 -5.84 -2.70
N ARG A 170 18.59 -4.62 -2.97
CA ARG A 170 17.77 -3.86 -2.01
C ARG A 170 16.45 -4.56 -1.68
N VAL A 171 15.78 -5.13 -2.68
CA VAL A 171 14.60 -5.99 -2.47
C VAL A 171 14.94 -7.17 -1.56
N THR A 172 16.05 -7.86 -1.84
CA THR A 172 16.47 -9.03 -1.04
C THR A 172 16.76 -8.65 0.41
N ALA A 173 17.45 -7.51 0.63
CA ALA A 173 17.72 -7.00 1.97
C ALA A 173 16.42 -6.68 2.74
N ALA A 174 15.45 -6.03 2.09
CA ALA A 174 14.15 -5.77 2.67
C ALA A 174 13.38 -7.07 2.99
N GLU A 175 13.45 -8.08 2.13
CA GLU A 175 12.80 -9.39 2.35
C GLU A 175 13.43 -10.18 3.52
N ILE A 176 14.76 -10.14 3.66
CA ILE A 176 15.47 -10.71 4.82
C ILE A 176 15.00 -10.01 6.10
N LEU A 177 15.03 -8.68 6.12
CA LEU A 177 14.64 -7.89 7.28
C LEU A 177 13.18 -8.12 7.68
N ASN A 178 12.27 -8.16 6.70
CA ASN A 178 10.86 -8.44 6.94
C ASN A 178 10.64 -9.83 7.55
N SER A 179 11.38 -10.83 7.07
CA SER A 179 11.28 -12.20 7.57
C SER A 179 11.85 -12.32 8.98
N LEU A 180 12.98 -11.64 9.26
CA LEU A 180 13.56 -11.57 10.60
C LEU A 180 12.57 -10.98 11.61
N LEU A 181 11.90 -9.88 11.26
CA LEU A 181 10.90 -9.24 12.12
C LEU A 181 9.74 -10.20 12.47
N GLN A 182 9.41 -11.18 11.63
CA GLN A 182 8.33 -12.13 11.94
C GLN A 182 8.70 -13.15 13.02
N SER A 183 9.99 -13.37 13.27
CA SER A 183 10.50 -14.41 14.19
C SER A 183 11.45 -13.88 15.28
N ILE A 184 11.71 -12.57 15.31
CA ILE A 184 12.63 -11.94 16.26
C ILE A 184 12.08 -12.01 17.71
N PRO A 185 12.91 -12.38 18.71
CA PRO A 185 12.54 -12.28 20.12
C PRO A 185 12.29 -10.83 20.57
N GLU A 186 11.37 -10.61 21.53
CA GLU A 186 10.95 -9.26 21.98
C GLU A 186 12.13 -8.46 22.55
N ASP A 187 12.96 -9.07 23.36
CA ASP A 187 14.18 -8.52 23.95
C ASP A 187 15.25 -8.12 22.92
N CYS A 188 15.35 -8.85 21.80
CA CYS A 188 16.23 -8.45 20.70
C CYS A 188 15.61 -7.34 19.85
N PHE A 189 14.30 -7.37 19.65
CA PHE A 189 13.56 -6.37 18.88
C PHE A 189 13.64 -4.98 19.51
N GLU A 190 13.50 -4.89 20.83
CA GLU A 190 13.56 -3.62 21.57
C GLU A 190 14.87 -2.85 21.35
N GLU A 191 15.99 -3.55 21.18
CA GLU A 191 17.31 -2.95 20.95
C GLU A 191 17.48 -2.38 19.53
N VAL A 192 16.85 -3.00 18.52
CA VAL A 192 17.09 -2.68 17.11
C VAL A 192 15.95 -1.91 16.44
N LYS A 193 14.77 -1.84 17.05
CA LYS A 193 13.56 -1.26 16.44
C LYS A 193 13.73 0.20 16.00
N GLU A 194 14.38 1.03 16.81
CA GLU A 194 14.57 2.46 16.51
C GLU A 194 15.55 2.63 15.33
N LEU A 195 16.62 1.84 15.33
CA LEU A 195 17.60 1.82 14.25
C LEU A 195 16.95 1.39 12.92
N ILE A 196 16.19 0.29 12.93
CA ILE A 196 15.46 -0.19 11.76
C ILE A 196 14.49 0.90 11.28
N PHE A 197 13.70 1.47 12.18
CA PHE A 197 12.73 2.51 11.83
C PHE A 197 13.39 3.72 11.15
N LEU A 198 14.40 4.31 11.78
CA LEU A 198 15.09 5.49 11.24
C LEU A 198 15.76 5.20 9.89
N LYS A 199 16.35 4.02 9.73
CA LYS A 199 16.96 3.63 8.47
C LYS A 199 15.92 3.45 7.36
N LEU A 200 14.77 2.83 7.66
CA LEU A 200 13.68 2.68 6.69
C LEU A 200 13.17 4.05 6.23
N LEU A 201 12.96 5.00 7.15
CA LEU A 201 12.54 6.37 6.79
C LEU A 201 13.53 7.04 5.84
N ALA A 202 14.82 7.01 6.20
CA ALA A 202 15.88 7.62 5.38
C ALA A 202 16.01 6.96 3.99
N THR A 203 15.72 5.66 3.91
CA THR A 203 15.76 4.91 2.64
C THR A 203 14.54 5.23 1.79
N MET A 204 13.34 5.28 2.37
CA MET A 204 12.10 5.54 1.65
C MET A 204 12.05 6.94 1.00
N ASP A 205 12.59 7.99 1.65
CA ASP A 205 12.64 9.33 1.03
C ASP A 205 13.50 9.35 -0.25
N LYS A 206 14.54 8.53 -0.30
CA LYS A 206 15.50 8.50 -1.42
C LYS A 206 15.12 7.47 -2.49
N GLU A 207 14.40 6.42 -2.12
CA GLU A 207 14.11 5.29 -3.00
C GLU A 207 13.16 5.67 -4.15
N LYS A 208 13.54 5.27 -5.37
CA LYS A 208 12.81 5.57 -6.60
C LYS A 208 12.14 4.34 -7.19
N ALA A 209 12.68 3.15 -6.93
CA ALA A 209 12.17 1.90 -7.45
C ALA A 209 10.84 1.55 -6.75
N PRO A 210 9.72 1.39 -7.50
CA PRO A 210 8.42 1.12 -6.90
C PRO A 210 8.42 -0.18 -6.10
N LYS A 211 9.04 -1.24 -6.65
CA LYS A 211 9.14 -2.56 -6.01
C LYS A 211 9.92 -2.52 -4.69
N VAL A 212 11.00 -1.74 -4.61
CA VAL A 212 11.78 -1.60 -3.37
C VAL A 212 10.94 -0.88 -2.31
N ARG A 213 10.26 0.21 -2.67
CA ARG A 213 9.38 0.91 -1.70
C ARG A 213 8.22 0.07 -1.21
N GLU A 214 7.63 -0.74 -2.07
CA GLU A 214 6.60 -1.71 -1.67
C GLU A 214 7.15 -2.62 -0.56
N ARG A 215 8.32 -3.21 -0.77
CA ARG A 215 8.98 -4.08 0.22
C ARG A 215 9.40 -3.34 1.49
N LEU A 216 9.90 -2.11 1.40
CA LEU A 216 10.16 -1.27 2.57
C LEU A 216 8.87 -0.99 3.37
N GLY A 217 7.76 -0.78 2.67
CA GLY A 217 6.44 -0.63 3.27
C GLY A 217 5.98 -1.90 4.01
N ASP A 218 6.26 -3.08 3.46
CA ASP A 218 5.99 -4.36 4.12
C ASP A 218 6.82 -4.51 5.41
N VAL A 219 8.10 -4.14 5.39
CA VAL A 219 8.97 -4.13 6.58
C VAL A 219 8.42 -3.19 7.65
N LEU A 220 8.04 -1.95 7.29
CA LEU A 220 7.45 -1.00 8.22
C LEU A 220 6.17 -1.55 8.85
N LYS A 221 5.28 -2.16 8.07
CA LYS A 221 4.07 -2.80 8.61
C LYS A 221 4.41 -3.89 9.62
N SER A 222 5.39 -4.74 9.33
CA SER A 222 5.84 -5.78 10.25
C SER A 222 6.45 -5.19 11.53
N LEU A 223 7.25 -4.13 11.41
CA LEU A 223 7.81 -3.41 12.55
C LEU A 223 6.71 -2.88 13.48
N PHE A 224 5.71 -2.17 12.93
CA PHE A 224 4.63 -1.63 13.76
C PHE A 224 3.72 -2.70 14.35
N LYS A 225 3.58 -3.88 13.72
CA LYS A 225 2.85 -5.01 14.30
C LYS A 225 3.50 -5.53 15.58
N LEU A 226 4.83 -5.59 15.63
CA LEU A 226 5.58 -6.08 16.79
C LEU A 226 5.57 -5.10 17.95
N GLU A 227 5.72 -3.82 17.65
CA GLU A 227 5.82 -2.75 18.64
C GLU A 227 4.55 -2.59 19.50
N LYS A 228 3.43 -3.15 19.02
CA LYS A 228 2.08 -3.01 19.60
C LYS A 228 1.67 -1.52 19.59
N ARG A 229 0.37 -1.24 19.71
CA ARG A 229 -0.25 0.10 19.48
C ARG A 229 0.35 1.31 20.22
N LYS A 230 1.22 1.11 21.21
CA LYS A 230 1.73 2.18 22.10
C LYS A 230 2.67 3.17 21.41
N SER A 231 3.29 2.80 20.29
CA SER A 231 4.34 3.62 19.67
C SER A 231 3.89 4.44 18.46
N LEU A 232 2.77 4.09 17.80
CA LEU A 232 2.40 4.77 16.56
C LEU A 232 2.21 6.26 16.80
N THR A 233 1.38 6.66 17.76
CA THR A 233 1.22 8.06 18.16
C THR A 233 2.55 8.75 18.49
N ALA A 234 3.45 8.09 19.22
CA ALA A 234 4.76 8.63 19.60
C ALA A 234 5.72 8.77 18.40
N ILE A 235 5.70 7.80 17.49
CA ILE A 235 6.50 7.78 16.28
C ILE A 235 5.97 8.84 15.30
N ILE A 236 4.65 8.88 15.09
CA ILE A 236 3.93 9.87 14.30
C ILE A 236 4.23 11.30 14.78
N ALA A 237 4.19 11.52 16.11
CA ALA A 237 4.50 12.81 16.71
C ALA A 237 5.98 13.23 16.52
N LYS A 238 6.89 12.25 16.37
CA LYS A 238 8.32 12.48 16.19
C LYS A 238 8.74 12.66 14.73
N VAL A 239 7.89 12.41 13.74
CA VAL A 239 8.23 12.58 12.31
C VAL A 239 8.07 14.06 11.91
N PRO A 240 9.17 14.81 11.72
CA PRO A 240 9.08 16.25 11.42
C PRO A 240 8.66 16.50 9.97
N GLU A 241 8.99 15.59 9.07
CA GLU A 241 8.75 15.72 7.63
C GLU A 241 7.35 15.22 7.25
N LEU A 242 6.54 16.11 6.66
CA LEU A 242 5.15 15.83 6.29
C LEU A 242 5.02 14.69 5.26
N ASP A 243 5.92 14.62 4.28
CA ASP A 243 5.87 13.58 3.24
C ASP A 243 6.02 12.18 3.85
N THR A 244 6.99 12.05 4.77
CA THR A 244 7.27 10.82 5.51
C THR A 244 6.10 10.46 6.43
N PHE A 245 5.50 11.45 7.10
CA PHE A 245 4.29 11.26 7.89
C PHE A 245 3.16 10.66 7.05
N PHE A 246 2.80 11.28 5.92
CA PHE A 246 1.68 10.82 5.09
C PHE A 246 1.92 9.43 4.52
N LEU A 247 3.17 9.12 4.15
CA LEU A 247 3.55 7.80 3.66
C LEU A 247 3.35 6.71 4.72
N ILE A 248 3.87 6.92 5.94
CA ILE A 248 3.76 5.96 7.04
C ILE A 248 2.29 5.72 7.38
N ILE A 249 1.53 6.79 7.62
CA ILE A 249 0.12 6.65 7.97
C ILE A 249 -0.65 5.97 6.84
N GLY A 250 -0.41 6.40 5.59
CA GLY A 250 -1.07 5.83 4.42
C GLY A 250 -0.83 4.34 4.23
N LEU A 251 0.27 3.80 4.76
CA LEU A 251 0.60 2.37 4.76
C LEU A 251 -0.07 1.59 5.90
N VAL A 252 -0.24 2.23 7.06
CA VAL A 252 -0.64 1.56 8.31
C VAL A 252 -2.13 1.71 8.63
N ILE A 253 -2.78 2.77 8.12
CA ILE A 253 -4.19 3.09 8.40
C ILE A 253 -5.16 1.94 8.07
N ASP A 254 -4.79 1.06 7.13
CA ASP A 254 -5.60 -0.07 6.71
C ASP A 254 -5.50 -1.30 7.65
N ASP A 255 -4.50 -1.35 8.55
CA ASP A 255 -4.26 -2.46 9.46
C ASP A 255 -4.80 -2.16 10.87
N THR A 256 -5.95 -2.73 11.22
CA THR A 256 -6.65 -2.50 12.50
C THR A 256 -5.92 -3.06 13.73
N LYS A 257 -4.94 -3.95 13.54
CA LYS A 257 -4.11 -4.43 14.64
C LYS A 257 -3.14 -3.34 15.07
N VAL A 258 -2.67 -2.56 14.11
CA VAL A 258 -1.68 -1.52 14.30
C VAL A 258 -2.36 -0.17 14.58
N PHE A 259 -3.31 0.22 13.74
CA PHE A 259 -4.01 1.50 13.81
C PHE A 259 -5.20 1.49 14.79
N SER A 260 -5.28 2.47 15.69
CA SER A 260 -6.34 2.63 16.68
C SER A 260 -7.21 3.88 16.46
N GLN A 261 -8.30 4.01 17.24
CA GLN A 261 -9.15 5.20 17.21
C GLN A 261 -8.46 6.45 17.80
N GLU A 262 -7.52 6.29 18.73
CA GLU A 262 -6.76 7.41 19.30
C GLU A 262 -5.83 8.03 18.25
N ASP A 263 -5.21 7.18 17.42
CA ASP A 263 -4.38 7.61 16.29
C ASP A 263 -5.17 8.44 15.26
N LEU A 264 -6.46 8.13 15.09
CA LEU A 264 -7.34 8.85 14.18
C LEU A 264 -7.47 10.32 14.58
N ALA A 265 -7.56 10.63 15.87
CA ALA A 265 -7.64 12.01 16.34
C ALA A 265 -6.38 12.82 15.98
N VAL A 266 -5.19 12.22 16.15
CA VAL A 266 -3.90 12.84 15.80
C VAL A 266 -3.79 13.09 14.30
N ILE A 267 -4.27 12.13 13.48
CA ILE A 267 -4.29 12.29 12.02
C ILE A 267 -5.23 13.43 11.62
N ILE A 268 -6.43 13.48 12.20
CA ILE A 268 -7.40 14.54 11.87
C ILE A 268 -6.84 15.91 12.24
N ASP A 269 -6.15 16.05 13.37
CA ASP A 269 -5.45 17.30 13.70
C ASP A 269 -4.39 17.66 12.66
N ARG A 270 -3.55 16.69 12.28
CA ARG A 270 -2.49 16.95 11.29
C ARG A 270 -3.04 17.28 9.91
N VAL A 271 -4.09 16.59 9.48
CA VAL A 271 -4.82 16.88 8.24
C VAL A 271 -5.39 18.29 8.29
N LYS A 272 -6.06 18.67 9.39
CA LYS A 272 -6.58 20.03 9.59
C LYS A 272 -5.46 21.08 9.48
N ASP A 273 -4.32 20.87 10.13
CA ASP A 273 -3.20 21.81 10.10
C ASP A 273 -2.60 21.97 8.70
N VAL A 274 -2.61 20.91 7.86
CA VAL A 274 -2.12 20.97 6.48
C VAL A 274 -3.15 21.58 5.54
N LEU A 275 -4.44 21.35 5.80
CA LEU A 275 -5.54 21.92 5.00
C LEU A 275 -5.84 23.38 5.38
N ASP A 276 -5.48 23.86 6.56
CA ASP A 276 -5.62 25.28 6.90
C ASP A 276 -4.48 26.11 6.26
N PRO A 277 -4.76 27.06 5.36
CA PRO A 277 -3.72 27.82 4.65
C PRO A 277 -2.76 28.58 5.58
N PHE A 278 -3.28 29.08 6.71
CA PHE A 278 -2.48 29.80 7.70
C PHE A 278 -1.52 28.85 8.42
N SER A 279 -2.03 27.73 8.93
CA SER A 279 -1.23 26.70 9.58
C SER A 279 -0.20 26.09 8.64
N LEU A 280 -0.56 25.79 7.40
CA LEU A 280 0.37 25.30 6.38
C LEU A 280 1.50 26.30 6.13
N SER A 281 1.18 27.59 6.03
CA SER A 281 2.20 28.64 5.85
C SER A 281 3.19 28.67 7.01
N LYS A 282 2.72 28.48 8.25
CA LYS A 282 3.55 28.38 9.46
C LYS A 282 4.42 27.11 9.43
N LEU A 283 3.87 25.96 9.04
CA LEU A 283 4.62 24.71 8.89
C LEU A 283 5.74 24.83 7.84
N CYS A 284 5.52 25.62 6.78
CA CYS A 284 6.50 25.86 5.73
C CYS A 284 7.53 26.94 6.09
N SER A 285 7.24 27.81 7.06
CA SER A 285 8.02 29.03 7.35
C SER A 285 9.47 28.77 7.81
N GLY A 286 9.81 27.54 8.21
CA GLY A 286 11.18 27.14 8.56
C GLY A 286 12.03 26.59 7.40
N ASN A 287 11.49 26.43 6.19
CA ASN A 287 12.18 25.78 5.07
C ASN A 287 12.15 26.63 3.79
N ASN A 288 13.27 27.26 3.43
CA ASN A 288 13.44 28.05 2.20
C ASN A 288 13.33 27.25 0.88
N ARG A 289 13.00 25.96 0.95
CA ARG A 289 12.91 25.04 -0.19
C ARG A 289 11.48 24.63 -0.55
N VAL A 290 10.46 25.12 0.16
CA VAL A 290 9.07 24.74 -0.10
C VAL A 290 8.54 25.50 -1.31
N THR A 291 8.49 24.83 -2.47
CA THR A 291 7.84 25.34 -3.69
C THR A 291 6.33 25.19 -3.61
N GLN A 292 5.58 25.87 -4.48
CA GLN A 292 4.13 25.70 -4.56
C GLN A 292 3.75 24.24 -4.85
N GLN A 293 4.48 23.56 -5.74
CA GLN A 293 4.28 22.14 -6.03
C GLN A 293 4.39 21.24 -4.79
N ILE A 294 5.29 21.56 -3.85
CA ILE A 294 5.43 20.80 -2.60
C ILE A 294 4.20 21.03 -1.71
N LYS A 295 3.66 22.26 -1.65
CA LYS A 295 2.43 22.54 -0.91
C LYS A 295 1.24 21.80 -1.52
N ASP A 296 1.11 21.83 -2.84
CA ASP A 296 0.04 21.12 -3.56
C ASP A 296 0.11 19.61 -3.27
N TYR A 297 1.33 19.05 -3.26
CA TYR A 297 1.57 17.65 -2.90
C TYR A 297 1.19 17.34 -1.45
N MET A 298 1.57 18.19 -0.48
CA MET A 298 1.20 18.01 0.92
C MET A 298 -0.33 18.04 1.12
N ILE A 299 -1.01 18.98 0.46
CA ILE A 299 -2.48 19.09 0.47
C ILE A 299 -3.10 17.84 -0.15
N PHE A 300 -2.59 17.40 -1.31
CA PHE A 300 -3.03 16.18 -1.96
C PHE A 300 -2.91 14.96 -1.03
N GLN A 301 -1.77 14.78 -0.37
CA GLN A 301 -1.57 13.68 0.58
C GLN A 301 -2.52 13.78 1.79
N ALA A 302 -2.77 14.98 2.30
CA ALA A 302 -3.72 15.21 3.39
C ALA A 302 -5.15 14.79 3.02
N VAL A 303 -5.63 15.17 1.83
CA VAL A 303 -6.97 14.77 1.37
C VAL A 303 -7.06 13.27 1.05
N VAL A 304 -6.00 12.65 0.49
CA VAL A 304 -5.95 11.18 0.31
C VAL A 304 -6.06 10.49 1.67
N LEU A 305 -5.30 10.97 2.65
CA LEU A 305 -5.29 10.40 3.98
C LEU A 305 -6.66 10.54 4.67
N LEU A 306 -7.29 11.71 4.55
CA LEU A 306 -8.64 11.93 5.05
C LEU A 306 -9.65 10.96 4.45
N LYS A 307 -9.61 10.75 3.13
CA LYS A 307 -10.47 9.78 2.45
C LYS A 307 -10.27 8.37 3.01
N LYS A 308 -9.03 7.93 3.21
CA LYS A 308 -8.72 6.62 3.83
C LYS A 308 -9.24 6.54 5.27
N ALA A 309 -9.03 7.59 6.05
CA ALA A 309 -9.50 7.71 7.44
C ALA A 309 -11.03 7.57 7.54
N MET A 310 -11.77 8.17 6.61
CA MET A 310 -13.23 8.00 6.53
C MET A 310 -13.67 6.57 6.20
N GLY A 311 -12.88 5.82 5.43
CA GLY A 311 -13.14 4.39 5.21
C GLY A 311 -12.94 3.53 6.46
N ARG A 312 -12.14 4.01 7.41
CA ARG A 312 -11.72 3.28 8.63
C ARG A 312 -12.34 3.77 9.91
N SER A 313 -13.21 4.77 9.84
CA SER A 313 -13.79 5.40 11.03
C SER A 313 -14.73 4.47 11.82
N GLY A 314 -15.07 3.29 11.28
CA GLY A 314 -15.86 2.27 11.98
C GLY A 314 -17.19 2.83 12.48
N ASP A 315 -17.47 2.64 13.77
CA ASP A 315 -18.65 3.16 14.45
C ASP A 315 -18.58 4.66 14.79
N MET A 316 -17.46 5.32 14.51
CA MET A 316 -17.29 6.76 14.72
C MET A 316 -17.54 7.51 13.39
N PRO A 317 -18.73 8.08 13.18
CA PRO A 317 -19.04 8.78 11.93
C PRO A 317 -18.29 10.12 11.85
N LEU A 318 -17.23 10.22 11.04
CA LEU A 318 -16.52 11.51 10.84
C LEU A 318 -17.36 12.61 10.18
N TRP A 319 -18.52 12.25 9.61
CA TRP A 319 -19.43 13.16 8.93
C TRP A 319 -20.58 13.67 9.82
N SER A 320 -20.73 13.15 11.04
CA SER A 320 -21.88 13.44 11.93
C SER A 320 -21.48 14.26 13.15
N LYS A 321 -22.36 15.19 13.57
CA LYS A 321 -22.21 15.99 14.79
C LYS A 321 -22.05 15.16 16.07
N ASN A 322 -22.50 13.91 16.04
CA ASN A 322 -22.38 12.98 17.17
C ASN A 322 -20.96 12.41 17.33
N SER A 323 -20.05 12.74 16.42
CA SER A 323 -18.65 12.33 16.48
C SER A 323 -17.89 13.12 17.56
N PRO A 324 -16.97 12.50 18.31
CA PRO A 324 -16.09 13.24 19.23
C PRO A 324 -15.11 14.17 18.50
N LEU A 325 -14.94 14.00 17.17
CA LEU A 325 -14.09 14.86 16.34
C LEU A 325 -14.91 15.87 15.51
N SER A 326 -16.18 16.10 15.84
CA SER A 326 -17.10 16.92 15.06
C SER A 326 -16.58 18.34 14.81
N ASP A 327 -16.11 19.04 15.85
CA ASP A 327 -15.59 20.41 15.75
C ASP A 327 -14.44 20.51 14.73
N LYS A 328 -13.53 19.53 14.73
CA LYS A 328 -12.37 19.49 13.82
C LYS A 328 -12.79 19.14 12.40
N MET A 329 -13.69 18.17 12.26
CA MET A 329 -14.22 17.75 10.97
C MET A 329 -15.08 18.84 10.33
N GLU A 330 -15.74 19.68 11.12
CA GLU A 330 -16.50 20.83 10.62
C GLU A 330 -15.60 21.82 9.89
N ILE A 331 -14.48 22.19 10.52
CA ILE A 331 -13.47 23.04 9.90
C ILE A 331 -12.94 22.40 8.61
N ILE A 332 -12.64 21.10 8.63
CA ILE A 332 -12.13 20.38 7.46
C ILE A 332 -13.17 20.39 6.33
N PHE A 333 -14.44 20.11 6.61
CA PHE A 333 -15.49 20.09 5.59
C PHE A 333 -15.79 21.49 5.05
N ASP A 334 -15.72 22.52 5.89
CA ASP A 334 -15.84 23.92 5.46
C ASP A 334 -14.66 24.27 4.52
N LEU A 335 -13.42 23.90 4.86
CA LEU A 335 -12.27 24.08 3.97
C LEU A 335 -12.38 23.28 2.65
N LEU A 336 -12.87 22.04 2.71
CA LEU A 336 -13.09 21.21 1.53
C LEU A 336 -14.10 21.86 0.58
N ARG A 337 -15.24 22.32 1.13
CA ARG A 337 -16.26 23.04 0.37
C ARG A 337 -15.68 24.34 -0.17
N ASP A 338 -15.00 25.11 0.68
CA ASP A 338 -14.77 26.52 0.39
C ASP A 338 -13.52 26.83 -0.40
N VAL A 339 -12.49 26.01 -0.23
CA VAL A 339 -11.19 26.17 -0.85
C VAL A 339 -10.91 25.03 -1.82
N TYR A 340 -11.04 23.78 -1.36
CA TYR A 340 -10.42 22.65 -2.07
C TYR A 340 -11.21 22.08 -3.24
N LEU A 341 -12.54 22.29 -3.30
CA LEU A 341 -13.34 21.93 -4.48
C LEU A 341 -12.94 22.68 -5.77
N LEU A 342 -12.37 23.88 -5.62
CA LEU A 342 -11.94 24.74 -6.73
C LEU A 342 -10.44 25.01 -6.69
N TYR A 343 -9.67 24.15 -6.01
CA TYR A 343 -8.22 24.27 -5.90
C TYR A 343 -7.55 24.22 -7.28
N GLU A 344 -6.44 24.94 -7.43
CA GLU A 344 -5.73 25.07 -8.72
C GLU A 344 -5.17 23.73 -9.22
N HIS A 345 -4.62 22.91 -8.32
CA HIS A 345 -4.03 21.64 -8.68
C HIS A 345 -5.12 20.58 -8.98
N GLU A 346 -5.12 20.05 -10.21
CA GLU A 346 -6.20 19.23 -10.77
C GLU A 346 -6.64 18.04 -9.92
N TRP A 347 -5.74 17.38 -9.19
CA TRP A 347 -6.07 16.17 -8.41
C TRP A 347 -6.75 16.43 -7.07
N VAL A 348 -6.57 17.61 -6.47
CA VAL A 348 -7.13 17.92 -5.14
C VAL A 348 -8.66 18.00 -5.18
N PRO A 349 -9.29 18.71 -6.14
CA PRO A 349 -10.73 18.71 -6.31
C PRO A 349 -11.33 17.31 -6.48
N LEU A 350 -10.63 16.41 -7.17
CA LEU A 350 -11.13 15.05 -7.44
C LEU A 350 -11.33 14.28 -6.13
N ILE A 351 -10.36 14.37 -5.23
CA ILE A 351 -10.43 13.69 -3.94
C ILE A 351 -11.44 14.38 -3.02
N ALA A 352 -11.56 15.71 -3.08
CA ALA A 352 -12.57 16.46 -2.34
C ALA A 352 -13.99 16.02 -2.75
N VAL A 353 -14.27 15.89 -4.06
CA VAL A 353 -15.55 15.37 -4.58
C VAL A 353 -15.79 13.93 -4.11
N ASP A 354 -14.76 13.08 -4.13
CA ASP A 354 -14.85 11.71 -3.61
C ASP A 354 -15.22 11.68 -2.12
N ILE A 355 -14.57 12.50 -1.29
CA ILE A 355 -14.85 12.63 0.15
C ILE A 355 -16.30 13.05 0.39
N ILE A 356 -16.77 14.09 -0.33
CA ILE A 356 -18.15 14.57 -0.24
C ILE A 356 -19.13 13.47 -0.66
N SER A 357 -18.82 12.74 -1.73
CA SER A 357 -19.65 11.64 -2.23
C SER A 357 -19.72 10.49 -1.23
N ILE A 358 -18.61 10.14 -0.56
CA ILE A 358 -18.58 9.14 0.51
C ILE A 358 -19.47 9.57 1.66
N SER A 359 -19.38 10.84 2.10
CA SER A 359 -20.23 11.37 3.17
C SER A 359 -21.71 11.38 2.78
N LEU A 360 -22.05 11.75 1.54
CA LEU A 360 -23.43 11.76 1.04
C LEU A 360 -24.03 10.37 0.97
N ASN A 361 -23.26 9.37 0.54
CA ASN A 361 -23.73 7.98 0.51
C ASN A 361 -24.11 7.45 1.90
N LYS A 362 -23.49 7.97 2.97
CA LYS A 362 -23.85 7.62 4.35
C LYS A 362 -25.20 8.19 4.79
N LEU A 363 -25.70 9.23 4.12
CA LEU A 363 -27.04 9.78 4.37
C LEU A 363 -28.17 8.96 3.72
N GLN A 364 -27.84 7.95 2.89
CA GLN A 364 -28.82 7.05 2.25
C GLN A 364 -29.99 7.82 1.59
N LEU A 365 -29.66 8.82 0.77
CA LEU A 365 -30.62 9.67 0.04
C LEU A 365 -31.31 8.94 -1.14
N THR A 366 -31.63 7.66 -0.99
CA THR A 366 -32.33 6.85 -2.00
C THR A 366 -33.84 7.07 -1.92
N GLU A 367 -34.39 6.98 -0.72
CA GLU A 367 -35.84 7.05 -0.46
C GLU A 367 -36.37 8.49 -0.39
N GLU A 368 -37.68 8.65 -0.61
CA GLU A 368 -38.29 9.99 -0.60
C GLU A 368 -38.44 10.54 0.82
N GLU A 369 -38.66 9.68 1.80
CA GLU A 369 -38.77 10.02 3.21
C GLU A 369 -37.46 10.59 3.76
N THR A 370 -36.33 9.94 3.46
CA THR A 370 -35.00 10.42 3.89
C THR A 370 -34.67 11.78 3.29
N LYS A 371 -34.98 12.00 2.00
CA LYS A 371 -34.81 13.30 1.33
C LYS A 371 -35.65 14.40 1.99
N ASN A 372 -36.91 14.10 2.32
CA ASN A 372 -37.80 15.06 2.98
C ASN A 372 -37.32 15.38 4.41
N ALA A 373 -36.88 14.37 5.16
CA ALA A 373 -36.33 14.54 6.50
C ALA A 373 -35.05 15.39 6.48
N THR A 374 -34.14 15.14 5.52
CA THR A 374 -32.93 15.96 5.34
C THR A 374 -33.29 17.41 5.01
N ALA A 375 -34.22 17.64 4.08
CA ALA A 375 -34.67 18.99 3.72
C ALA A 375 -35.26 19.74 4.93
N LEU A 376 -36.11 19.10 5.72
CA LEU A 376 -36.66 19.67 6.95
C LEU A 376 -35.57 19.98 7.99
N SER A 377 -34.56 19.12 8.13
CA SER A 377 -33.46 19.34 9.08
C SER A 377 -32.57 20.51 8.68
N LEU A 378 -32.37 20.74 7.38
CA LEU A 378 -31.63 21.87 6.85
C LEU A 378 -32.40 23.18 6.99
N GLU A 379 -33.73 23.15 6.86
CA GLU A 379 -34.58 24.32 7.09
C GLU A 379 -34.54 24.78 8.56
N LYS A 380 -34.44 23.82 9.49
CA LYS A 380 -34.38 24.08 10.93
C LYS A 380 -32.97 24.32 11.48
N ASN A 381 -31.92 24.21 10.65
CA ASN A 381 -30.51 24.21 11.07
C ASN A 381 -30.16 23.12 12.10
N GLU A 382 -30.94 22.03 12.14
CA GLU A 382 -30.81 20.90 13.06
C GLU A 382 -30.10 19.71 12.40
N SER A 383 -29.46 19.93 11.25
CA SER A 383 -28.78 18.88 10.51
C SER A 383 -27.74 18.17 11.37
N VAL A 384 -27.84 16.84 11.44
CA VAL A 384 -26.85 15.94 12.07
C VAL A 384 -25.56 15.88 11.24
N CYS A 385 -25.63 16.29 9.98
CA CYS A 385 -24.55 16.24 9.02
C CYS A 385 -23.64 17.47 9.13
N ILE A 386 -22.35 17.25 9.37
CA ILE A 386 -21.38 18.33 9.58
C ILE A 386 -21.15 19.16 8.30
N PHE A 387 -21.13 18.52 7.14
CA PHE A 387 -20.82 19.20 5.87
C PHE A 387 -22.01 19.96 5.25
N LEU A 388 -23.21 19.85 5.83
CA LEU A 388 -24.44 20.52 5.37
C LEU A 388 -25.25 20.94 6.60
N LYS A 389 -24.98 22.13 7.14
CA LYS A 389 -25.60 22.61 8.39
C LYS A 389 -26.93 23.30 8.11
N ASN A 390 -27.04 23.97 6.97
CA ASN A 390 -28.18 24.81 6.59
C ASN A 390 -28.38 24.84 5.06
N SER A 391 -29.40 25.59 4.60
CA SER A 391 -29.69 25.77 3.17
C SER A 391 -28.63 26.57 2.41
N GLN A 392 -27.86 27.42 3.07
CA GLN A 392 -26.78 28.20 2.47
C GLN A 392 -25.58 27.32 2.11
N ASP A 393 -25.17 26.43 3.03
CA ASP A 393 -24.12 25.43 2.79
C ASP A 393 -24.47 24.54 1.58
N LEU A 394 -25.76 24.18 1.45
CA LEU A 394 -26.26 23.40 0.31
C LEU A 394 -26.10 24.16 -1.01
N GLN A 395 -26.48 25.45 -1.04
CA GLN A 395 -26.35 26.29 -2.22
C GLN A 395 -24.88 26.43 -2.65
N GLU A 396 -24.00 26.69 -1.68
CA GLU A 396 -22.57 26.87 -1.92
C GLU A 396 -21.93 25.58 -2.42
N LEU A 397 -22.24 24.44 -1.78
CA LEU A 397 -21.76 23.13 -2.19
C LEU A 397 -22.20 22.78 -3.62
N LEU A 398 -23.49 22.97 -3.94
CA LEU A 398 -24.01 22.70 -5.29
C LEU A 398 -23.32 23.57 -6.36
N SER A 399 -23.13 24.86 -6.08
CA SER A 399 -22.46 25.79 -6.99
C SER A 399 -20.99 25.40 -7.24
N LYS A 400 -20.26 25.06 -6.17
CA LYS A 400 -18.84 24.68 -6.25
C LYS A 400 -18.65 23.31 -6.88
N LEU A 401 -19.48 22.31 -6.56
CA LEU A 401 -19.48 21.00 -7.23
C LEU A 401 -19.75 21.12 -8.73
N TRP A 402 -20.76 21.91 -9.11
CA TRP A 402 -21.07 22.15 -10.52
C TRP A 402 -19.89 22.80 -11.26
N THR A 403 -19.28 23.82 -10.64
CA THR A 403 -18.13 24.52 -11.21
C THR A 403 -16.91 23.60 -11.33
N SER A 404 -16.66 22.77 -10.31
CA SER A 404 -15.56 21.80 -10.29
C SER A 404 -15.70 20.76 -11.42
N MET A 405 -16.90 20.19 -11.60
CA MET A 405 -17.17 19.25 -12.69
C MET A 405 -17.00 19.88 -14.07
N ARG A 406 -17.46 21.13 -14.26
CA ARG A 406 -17.34 21.81 -15.56
C ARG A 406 -15.89 22.05 -15.99
N LYS A 407 -14.96 22.13 -15.03
CA LYS A 407 -13.53 22.31 -15.29
C LYS A 407 -12.78 21.00 -15.52
N SER A 408 -13.40 19.84 -15.25
CA SER A 408 -12.72 18.54 -15.28
C SER A 408 -13.14 17.70 -16.48
N ASP A 409 -12.16 17.16 -17.21
CA ASP A 409 -12.39 16.25 -18.35
C ASP A 409 -12.39 14.75 -17.95
N ARG A 410 -12.33 14.45 -16.65
CA ARG A 410 -12.16 13.09 -16.11
C ARG A 410 -13.49 12.39 -15.85
N GLU A 411 -13.77 11.30 -16.58
CA GLU A 411 -15.05 10.56 -16.51
C GLU A 411 -15.43 10.06 -15.10
N ASP A 412 -14.45 9.62 -14.30
CA ASP A 412 -14.64 9.11 -12.94
C ASP A 412 -15.19 10.18 -11.98
N VAL A 413 -14.70 11.40 -12.13
CA VAL A 413 -15.09 12.58 -11.35
C VAL A 413 -16.46 13.07 -11.79
N LEU A 414 -16.67 13.11 -13.10
CA LEU A 414 -17.94 13.46 -13.71
C LEU A 414 -19.06 12.52 -13.26
N ALA A 415 -18.81 11.20 -13.22
CA ALA A 415 -19.81 10.23 -12.78
C ALA A 415 -20.21 10.39 -11.31
N LYS A 416 -19.22 10.43 -10.39
CA LYS A 416 -19.47 10.55 -8.94
C LYS A 416 -20.00 11.92 -8.56
N GLY A 417 -19.40 12.97 -9.12
CA GLY A 417 -19.84 14.35 -8.93
C GLY A 417 -21.27 14.55 -9.43
N ALA A 418 -21.63 13.99 -10.60
CA ALA A 418 -22.99 14.07 -11.12
C ALA A 418 -23.99 13.37 -10.21
N TYR A 419 -23.64 12.18 -9.71
CA TYR A 419 -24.49 11.45 -8.77
C TYR A 419 -24.76 12.26 -7.49
N SER A 420 -23.69 12.77 -6.87
CA SER A 420 -23.77 13.62 -5.68
C SER A 420 -24.56 14.90 -5.93
N LEU A 421 -24.35 15.56 -7.08
CA LEU A 421 -25.08 16.77 -7.46
C LEU A 421 -26.58 16.48 -7.62
N VAL A 422 -26.97 15.39 -8.29
CA VAL A 422 -28.37 15.01 -8.48
C VAL A 422 -29.06 14.73 -7.15
N GLN A 423 -28.40 14.03 -6.22
CA GLN A 423 -28.93 13.78 -4.88
C GLN A 423 -29.17 15.10 -4.12
N LEU A 424 -28.19 15.99 -4.11
CA LEU A 424 -28.29 17.28 -3.43
C LEU A 424 -29.35 18.20 -4.05
N ILE A 425 -29.45 18.24 -5.39
CA ILE A 425 -30.51 18.98 -6.10
C ILE A 425 -31.89 18.43 -5.72
N SER A 426 -32.01 17.11 -5.53
CA SER A 426 -33.27 16.50 -5.10
C SER A 426 -33.68 16.92 -3.68
N VAL A 427 -32.71 17.15 -2.79
CA VAL A 427 -32.96 17.72 -1.46
C VAL A 427 -33.31 19.21 -1.57
N ALA A 428 -32.59 19.97 -2.40
CA ALA A 428 -32.88 21.39 -2.65
C ALA A 428 -34.31 21.61 -3.18
N ALA A 429 -34.78 20.74 -4.08
CA ALA A 429 -36.15 20.79 -4.62
C ALA A 429 -37.25 20.56 -3.56
N ARG A 430 -36.90 20.10 -2.36
CA ARG A 430 -37.83 19.87 -1.25
C ARG A 430 -37.77 20.97 -0.19
N LEU A 431 -36.81 21.90 -0.30
CA LEU A 431 -36.73 23.07 0.54
C LEU A 431 -37.80 24.09 0.12
N LYS A 432 -38.30 24.88 1.07
CA LYS A 432 -39.20 26.01 0.75
C LYS A 432 -38.49 27.09 -0.07
N THR A 433 -37.17 27.17 0.00
CA THR A 433 -36.30 28.08 -0.77
C THR A 433 -35.99 27.52 -2.16
N MET A 434 -37.00 27.55 -3.04
CA MET A 434 -36.90 27.06 -4.43
C MET A 434 -35.86 27.79 -5.29
N ASP A 435 -35.44 28.98 -4.90
CA ASP A 435 -34.51 29.82 -5.68
C ASP A 435 -33.17 29.12 -5.92
N ILE A 436 -32.64 28.41 -4.91
CA ILE A 436 -31.41 27.61 -5.00
C ILE A 436 -31.54 26.56 -6.12
N PHE A 437 -32.67 25.84 -6.14
CA PHE A 437 -32.94 24.82 -7.13
C PHE A 437 -33.03 25.43 -8.54
N VAL A 438 -33.78 26.53 -8.69
CA VAL A 438 -34.00 27.19 -9.98
C VAL A 438 -32.70 27.73 -10.58
N ASP A 439 -31.83 28.34 -9.77
CA ASP A 439 -30.57 28.93 -10.22
C ASP A 439 -29.60 27.88 -10.76
N ILE A 440 -29.40 26.79 -10.02
CA ILE A 440 -28.48 25.71 -10.39
C ILE A 440 -28.99 24.96 -11.62
N VAL A 441 -30.29 24.61 -11.66
CA VAL A 441 -30.89 23.95 -12.83
C VAL A 441 -30.80 24.84 -14.07
N SER A 442 -31.01 26.16 -13.92
CA SER A 442 -30.84 27.13 -15.00
C SER A 442 -29.40 27.21 -15.51
N SER A 443 -28.41 27.09 -14.61
CA SER A 443 -26.98 27.04 -14.97
C SER A 443 -26.62 25.77 -15.73
N ILE A 444 -27.07 24.60 -15.25
CA ILE A 444 -26.90 23.31 -15.92
C ILE A 444 -27.52 23.35 -17.32
N ARG A 445 -28.75 23.88 -17.44
CA ARG A 445 -29.44 24.06 -18.72
C ARG A 445 -28.62 24.88 -19.73
N ARG A 446 -28.05 26.01 -19.30
CA ARG A 446 -27.20 26.85 -20.18
C ARG A 446 -25.98 26.08 -20.66
N SER A 447 -25.40 25.22 -19.81
CA SER A 447 -24.26 24.38 -20.18
C SER A 447 -24.65 23.26 -21.15
N VAL A 448 -25.77 22.56 -20.93
CA VAL A 448 -26.30 21.53 -21.86
C VAL A 448 -26.47 22.12 -23.26
N ASN A 449 -27.09 23.29 -23.36
CA ASN A 449 -27.29 23.97 -24.65
C ASN A 449 -25.96 24.34 -25.32
N SER A 450 -24.90 24.63 -24.55
CA SER A 450 -23.56 24.88 -25.08
C SER A 450 -22.83 23.58 -25.47
N GLU A 451 -22.94 22.51 -24.68
CA GLU A 451 -22.29 21.21 -24.91
C GLU A 451 -22.85 20.51 -26.15
N VAL A 452 -24.18 20.52 -26.33
CA VAL A 452 -24.86 19.99 -27.52
C VAL A 452 -24.41 20.69 -28.81
N VAL A 453 -23.94 21.94 -28.71
CA VAL A 453 -23.55 22.78 -29.85
C VAL A 453 -22.04 22.74 -30.14
N LYS A 454 -21.16 22.52 -29.14
CA LYS A 454 -19.70 22.74 -29.28
C LYS A 454 -18.81 21.51 -29.12
N ASN A 455 -19.09 20.58 -28.19
CA ASN A 455 -18.43 19.27 -28.03
C ASN A 455 -19.04 18.53 -26.82
N PRO A 456 -19.31 17.20 -26.85
CA PRO A 456 -20.12 16.54 -25.84
C PRO A 456 -19.26 15.97 -24.70
N ALA A 457 -19.03 16.75 -23.64
CA ALA A 457 -18.81 16.15 -22.33
C ALA A 457 -20.19 15.71 -21.82
N TYR A 458 -20.53 14.43 -21.81
CA TYR A 458 -21.88 13.90 -21.50
C TYR A 458 -22.39 14.20 -20.06
N CYS A 459 -21.72 15.06 -19.30
CA CYS A 459 -21.92 15.25 -17.87
C CYS A 459 -23.09 16.18 -17.54
N ALA A 460 -23.24 17.34 -18.20
CA ALA A 460 -24.40 18.21 -17.95
C ALA A 460 -25.70 17.51 -18.37
N LEU A 461 -25.62 16.76 -19.46
CA LEU A 461 -26.71 15.93 -19.98
C LEU A 461 -27.09 14.81 -19.00
N GLY A 462 -26.10 14.11 -18.45
CA GLY A 462 -26.29 13.08 -17.43
C GLY A 462 -26.92 13.62 -16.16
N CYS A 463 -26.41 14.75 -15.65
CA CYS A 463 -26.98 15.46 -14.50
C CYS A 463 -28.45 15.84 -14.77
N TYR A 464 -28.74 16.44 -15.92
CA TYR A 464 -30.08 16.87 -16.29
C TYR A 464 -31.06 15.68 -16.40
N ARG A 465 -30.65 14.58 -17.04
CA ARG A 465 -31.42 13.32 -17.08
C ARG A 465 -31.70 12.76 -15.68
N GLY A 466 -30.71 12.84 -14.78
CA GLY A 466 -30.86 12.44 -13.38
C GLY A 466 -31.87 13.30 -12.64
N ILE A 467 -31.79 14.63 -12.77
CA ILE A 467 -32.71 15.59 -12.14
C ILE A 467 -34.15 15.31 -12.57
N VAL A 468 -34.41 15.13 -13.87
CA VAL A 468 -35.76 14.84 -14.40
C VAL A 468 -36.33 13.53 -13.86
N LYS A 469 -35.48 12.52 -13.59
CA LYS A 469 -35.92 11.24 -13.01
C LYS A 469 -36.20 11.33 -11.51
N VAL A 470 -35.46 12.14 -10.77
CA VAL A 470 -35.45 12.12 -9.30
C VAL A 470 -36.33 13.22 -8.68
N VAL A 471 -36.62 14.30 -9.42
CA VAL A 471 -37.46 15.41 -8.94
C VAL A 471 -38.93 15.16 -9.34
N PRO A 472 -39.86 15.03 -8.37
CA PRO A 472 -41.28 14.85 -8.66
C PRO A 472 -41.84 16.01 -9.51
N GLY A 473 -42.71 15.70 -10.47
CA GLY A 473 -43.26 16.67 -11.43
C GLY A 473 -44.01 17.86 -10.82
N ARG A 474 -44.39 17.81 -9.54
CA ARG A 474 -44.96 18.94 -8.79
C ARG A 474 -43.97 20.07 -8.49
N TYR A 475 -42.66 19.82 -8.63
CA TYR A 475 -41.59 20.80 -8.39
C TYR A 475 -40.85 21.22 -9.69
N CYS A 476 -41.18 20.60 -10.83
CA CYS A 476 -40.69 21.02 -12.14
C CYS A 476 -41.74 21.90 -12.81
N THR A 477 -41.39 23.14 -13.18
CA THR A 477 -42.25 23.98 -14.02
C THR A 477 -42.52 23.29 -15.35
N SER A 478 -43.68 23.57 -15.97
CA SER A 478 -44.08 23.03 -17.28
C SER A 478 -43.01 23.22 -18.36
N ASP A 479 -42.20 24.27 -18.24
CA ASP A 479 -41.12 24.61 -19.17
C ASP A 479 -39.94 23.64 -19.06
N VAL A 480 -39.58 23.19 -17.86
CA VAL A 480 -38.49 22.23 -17.65
C VAL A 480 -38.89 20.84 -18.17
N LYS A 481 -40.16 20.47 -18.01
CA LYS A 481 -40.69 19.17 -18.48
C LYS A 481 -40.81 19.11 -20.00
N ASN A 482 -41.36 20.15 -20.63
CA ASN A 482 -41.46 20.24 -22.09
C ASN A 482 -40.08 20.31 -22.76
N GLU A 483 -39.11 21.01 -22.16
CA GLU A 483 -37.78 21.14 -22.76
C GLU A 483 -36.91 19.89 -22.54
N ALA A 484 -37.14 19.15 -21.44
CA ALA A 484 -36.56 17.82 -21.24
C ALA A 484 -37.01 16.84 -22.32
N GLU A 485 -38.29 16.88 -22.71
CA GLU A 485 -38.80 16.09 -23.83
C GLU A 485 -38.18 16.52 -25.17
N LYS A 486 -38.00 17.83 -25.41
CA LYS A 486 -37.32 18.33 -26.63
C LYS A 486 -35.86 17.89 -26.70
N LEU A 487 -35.10 17.98 -25.60
CA LEU A 487 -33.71 17.50 -25.55
C LEU A 487 -33.60 15.99 -25.65
N ILE A 488 -34.53 15.22 -25.04
CA ILE A 488 -34.63 13.77 -25.25
C ILE A 488 -34.88 13.46 -26.74
N THR A 489 -35.66 14.27 -27.43
CA THR A 489 -35.94 14.13 -28.87
C THR A 489 -34.70 14.49 -29.70
N VAL A 490 -34.00 15.57 -29.38
CA VAL A 490 -32.71 15.95 -30.00
C VAL A 490 -31.67 14.85 -29.80
N LEU A 491 -31.57 14.27 -28.60
CA LEU A 491 -30.68 13.15 -28.30
C LEU A 491 -31.07 11.86 -29.03
N ARG A 492 -32.36 11.58 -29.17
CA ARG A 492 -32.85 10.43 -29.95
C ARG A 492 -32.49 10.61 -31.43
N ASN A 493 -32.50 11.85 -31.92
CA ASN A 493 -32.13 12.19 -33.30
C ASN A 493 -30.61 12.23 -33.53
N THR A 494 -29.80 12.63 -32.54
CA THR A 494 -28.32 12.62 -32.66
C THR A 494 -27.72 11.24 -32.43
N VAL A 495 -28.25 10.46 -31.48
CA VAL A 495 -27.85 9.05 -31.26
C VAL A 495 -28.41 8.12 -32.34
N GLY A 496 -29.63 8.38 -32.83
CA GLY A 496 -30.23 7.62 -33.94
C GLY A 496 -29.48 7.79 -35.27
N ASN A 497 -28.74 8.89 -35.44
CA ASN A 497 -27.85 9.08 -36.60
C ASN A 497 -26.49 8.39 -36.44
N SER A 498 -26.02 8.14 -35.21
CA SER A 498 -24.77 7.39 -34.96
C SER A 498 -24.92 5.86 -35.11
N ASP A 499 -26.14 5.33 -35.04
CA ASP A 499 -26.43 3.89 -35.23
C ASP A 499 -26.26 3.42 -36.69
N SER A 500 -26.01 4.32 -37.64
CA SER A 500 -25.65 3.97 -39.02
C SER A 500 -24.17 3.58 -39.20
N HIS A 501 -23.31 3.77 -38.20
CA HIS A 501 -21.87 3.52 -38.33
C HIS A 501 -21.22 2.53 -37.35
N ASN A 502 -21.96 1.86 -36.45
CA ASN A 502 -21.37 0.87 -35.54
C ASN A 502 -22.14 -0.46 -35.48
N LYS A 503 -22.25 -1.14 -36.62
CA LYS A 503 -22.42 -2.61 -36.64
C LYS A 503 -21.04 -3.28 -36.56
N HIS A 504 -20.44 -3.32 -35.37
CA HIS A 504 -19.51 -4.39 -34.95
C HIS A 504 -19.04 -4.16 -33.51
N SER A 505 -19.75 -4.75 -32.53
CA SER A 505 -19.15 -5.32 -31.30
C SER A 505 -20.21 -5.86 -30.33
N SER A 506 -21.10 -6.74 -30.80
CA SER A 506 -21.79 -7.66 -29.89
C SER A 506 -21.00 -8.98 -29.82
N LYS A 507 -20.11 -9.11 -28.85
CA LYS A 507 -19.76 -10.41 -28.28
C LYS A 507 -19.58 -10.28 -26.78
N GLU A 508 -20.49 -10.96 -26.09
CA GLU A 508 -20.40 -11.34 -24.70
C GLU A 508 -19.08 -12.09 -24.42
N SER A 509 -18.46 -11.81 -23.27
CA SER A 509 -17.69 -12.82 -22.56
C SER A 509 -17.72 -12.58 -21.05
N LYS A 510 -18.17 -13.64 -20.38
CA LYS A 510 -18.25 -13.85 -18.93
C LYS A 510 -16.87 -13.86 -18.26
N SER A 511 -16.91 -13.56 -16.96
CA SER A 511 -16.02 -14.03 -15.88
C SER A 511 -14.51 -13.78 -16.00
N GLY A 512 -14.04 -12.89 -15.12
CA GLY A 512 -12.70 -12.89 -14.54
C GLY A 512 -12.73 -12.06 -13.27
N ARG A 513 -12.44 -12.67 -12.11
CA ARG A 513 -12.04 -11.94 -10.91
C ARG A 513 -10.70 -11.28 -11.25
N GLU A 514 -10.70 -9.99 -11.56
CA GLU A 514 -9.49 -9.19 -11.54
C GLU A 514 -9.38 -8.55 -10.17
N GLU A 515 -8.32 -8.94 -9.45
CA GLU A 515 -7.83 -8.22 -8.29
C GLU A 515 -7.52 -6.78 -8.73
N ASN A 516 -8.07 -5.79 -8.02
CA ASN A 516 -7.67 -4.39 -8.15
C ASN A 516 -6.17 -4.29 -7.85
N VAL A 517 -5.34 -4.34 -8.89
CA VAL A 517 -3.96 -3.89 -8.81
C VAL A 517 -4.04 -2.37 -8.75
N ASP A 518 -3.96 -1.83 -7.53
CA ASP A 518 -3.73 -0.42 -7.26
C ASP A 518 -2.45 -0.01 -8.01
N ALA A 519 -2.60 0.52 -9.22
CA ALA A 519 -1.52 1.10 -9.97
C ALA A 519 -0.98 2.29 -9.14
N PHE A 520 0.23 2.11 -8.60
CA PHE A 520 0.94 3.14 -7.86
C PHE A 520 0.95 4.45 -8.66
N HIS A 521 0.35 5.47 -8.08
CA HIS A 521 0.18 6.79 -8.67
C HIS A 521 1.55 7.43 -9.06
N PRO A 522 1.69 8.12 -10.20
CA PRO A 522 2.98 8.60 -10.74
C PRO A 522 3.74 9.60 -9.85
N GLY A 523 3.10 10.19 -8.83
CA GLY A 523 3.82 10.90 -7.75
C GLY A 523 4.75 10.01 -6.91
N LEU A 524 4.57 8.70 -7.00
CA LEU A 524 5.52 7.71 -6.50
C LEU A 524 6.54 7.35 -7.61
N VAL A 525 6.21 7.39 -8.90
CA VAL A 525 7.18 7.00 -9.96
C VAL A 525 8.01 8.20 -10.43
N GLY A 526 9.23 8.31 -9.90
CA GLY A 526 10.32 9.02 -10.55
C GLY A 526 10.44 10.51 -10.24
N ARG A 527 11.13 10.84 -9.14
CA ARG A 527 11.86 12.12 -9.02
C ARG A 527 12.93 12.18 -10.15
N LYS A 528 12.63 12.81 -11.29
CA LYS A 528 13.66 13.48 -12.10
C LYS A 528 13.91 14.84 -11.44
N ARG A 529 14.91 14.92 -10.57
CA ARG A 529 15.50 16.21 -10.22
C ARG A 529 16.15 16.78 -11.49
N PRO A 530 16.06 18.09 -11.75
CA PRO A 530 16.75 18.71 -12.88
C PRO A 530 18.26 18.45 -12.78
N ASN A 531 18.86 18.13 -13.94
CA ASN A 531 20.31 17.89 -14.09
C ASN A 531 21.10 19.08 -13.54
N VAL A 532 21.95 18.84 -12.55
CA VAL A 532 23.05 19.75 -12.20
C VAL A 532 24.29 19.19 -12.90
N ASN A 533 24.55 19.66 -14.11
CA ASN A 533 25.86 19.53 -14.74
C ASN A 533 26.66 20.81 -14.48
N ASN A 534 27.86 20.61 -13.94
CA ASN A 534 29.10 21.39 -14.10
C ASN A 534 29.04 22.92 -14.11
N SER A 535 29.54 23.51 -13.01
CA SER A 535 30.35 24.74 -12.89
C SER A 535 30.28 25.13 -11.41
N VAL A 536 31.31 25.33 -10.58
CA VAL A 536 32.62 25.98 -10.67
C VAL A 536 33.39 25.51 -9.41
N ILE A 537 34.54 24.85 -9.51
CA ILE A 537 35.89 25.36 -9.18
C ILE A 537 35.94 26.20 -7.88
N LEU A 538 36.18 25.55 -6.74
CA LEU A 538 37.35 25.67 -5.84
C LEU A 538 37.13 24.87 -4.56
#